data_AF-A0A7C9EMB8-F1
#
_entry.id   AF-A0A7C9EMB8-F1
#
_cell.length_a   1.000
_cell.length_b   1.000
_cell.length_c   1.000
_cell.angle_alpha   90.00
_cell.angle_beta   90.00
_cell.angle_gamma   90.00
#
_symmetry.space_group_name_H-M   'P 1'
#
loop_
_entity.id
_entity.type
_entity.pdbx_description
1 polymer ?
#
loop_
_entity_poly.entity_id
_entity_poly.type
_entity_poly.pdbx_seq_one_letter_code
_entity_poly.pdbx_strand_id
1 'polypeptide(L)'
;MLNGVTTSLKDIQEEFLKLVFKETILIGHSLENDLLALKISHDLVIDTAILYKHPRGHPYKTALRVLARRFLCKEIQDSGNGHDSVEDARTAMELALLKFRNGPDFGSPQPFAKKKLLTLLSEHGKTSSFIDDVSIVKRHASGTCHALPVSSDEAALSKAVKEVAKDVE
;
A
#
# COMPACT_ATOMS: atom_id res chain seq x y z
N MET A 1 3.39 17.11 -31.38
CA MET A 1 4.87 17.10 -31.31
C MET A 1 5.31 18.37 -30.61
N LEU A 2 6.31 18.29 -29.72
CA LEU A 2 6.87 19.46 -29.04
C LEU A 2 7.58 20.34 -30.06
N ASN A 3 7.33 21.66 -29.99
CA ASN A 3 7.87 22.59 -30.98
C ASN A 3 9.40 22.69 -30.84
N GLY A 4 10.13 22.57 -31.95
CA GLY A 4 11.60 22.66 -31.99
C GLY A 4 12.37 21.41 -31.54
N VAL A 5 11.69 20.31 -31.19
CA VAL A 5 12.38 19.05 -30.83
C VAL A 5 12.65 18.24 -32.08
N THR A 6 13.93 18.06 -32.42
CA THR A 6 14.38 17.26 -33.58
C THR A 6 14.86 15.86 -33.20
N THR A 7 14.95 15.56 -31.91
CA THR A 7 15.44 14.27 -31.39
C THR A 7 14.53 13.14 -31.85
N SER A 8 15.11 12.16 -32.54
CA SER A 8 14.42 10.96 -33.00
C SER A 8 14.51 9.83 -31.97
N LEU A 9 13.66 8.81 -32.14
CA LEU A 9 13.74 7.59 -31.33
C LEU A 9 15.12 6.93 -31.44
N LYS A 10 15.73 6.94 -32.63
CA LYS A 10 17.06 6.37 -32.86
C LYS A 10 18.12 7.08 -32.05
N ASP A 11 18.07 8.41 -31.99
CA ASP A 11 19.03 9.22 -31.23
C ASP A 11 18.99 8.88 -29.74
N ILE A 12 17.78 8.76 -29.17
CA ILE A 12 17.61 8.38 -27.76
C ILE A 12 18.02 6.93 -27.51
N GLN A 13 17.74 6.00 -28.42
CA GLN A 13 18.19 4.61 -28.29
C GLN A 13 19.73 4.52 -28.27
N GLU A 14 20.42 5.26 -29.15
CA GLU A 14 21.88 5.33 -29.18
C GLU A 14 22.47 5.97 -27.91
N GLU A 15 21.81 6.98 -27.36
CA GLU A 15 22.22 7.60 -26.10
C GLU A 15 21.99 6.67 -24.91
N PHE A 16 20.84 5.99 -24.87
CA PHE A 16 20.51 5.02 -23.83
C PHE A 16 21.55 3.90 -23.74
N LEU A 17 21.97 3.33 -24.88
CA LEU A 17 22.98 2.26 -24.93
C LEU A 17 24.39 2.70 -24.49
N LYS A 18 24.68 4.01 -24.44
CA LYS A 18 25.94 4.53 -23.88
C LYS A 18 25.93 4.58 -22.36
N LEU A 19 24.74 4.59 -21.74
CA LEU A 19 24.54 4.75 -20.30
C LEU A 19 24.11 3.45 -19.62
N VAL A 20 23.36 2.60 -20.34
CA VAL A 20 22.73 1.40 -19.80
C VAL A 20 23.36 0.17 -20.45
N PHE A 21 24.12 -0.57 -19.65
CA PHE A 21 24.69 -1.85 -20.02
C PHE A 21 23.78 -2.99 -19.57
N LYS A 22 24.06 -4.21 -20.03
CA LYS A 22 23.31 -5.42 -19.68
C LYS A 22 23.20 -5.62 -18.17
N GLU A 23 24.25 -5.27 -17.42
CA GLU A 23 24.36 -5.42 -15.97
C GLU A 23 23.77 -4.23 -15.19
N THR A 24 23.42 -3.14 -15.87
CA THR A 24 22.82 -1.95 -15.24
C THR A 24 21.42 -2.31 -14.75
N ILE A 25 21.11 -2.06 -13.48
CA ILE A 25 19.76 -2.24 -12.96
C ILE A 25 18.94 -0.97 -13.19
N LEU A 26 17.87 -1.06 -13.97
CA LEU A 26 16.95 0.05 -14.19
C LEU A 26 15.94 0.14 -13.05
N ILE A 27 15.75 1.35 -12.51
CA ILE A 27 14.78 1.61 -11.45
C ILE A 27 13.81 2.66 -11.94
N GLY A 28 12.51 2.40 -11.79
CA GLY A 28 11.46 3.32 -12.22
C GLY A 28 10.09 2.90 -11.76
N HIS A 29 9.04 3.42 -12.40
CA HIS A 29 7.65 3.16 -12.02
C HIS A 29 6.82 2.84 -13.25
N SER A 30 6.34 1.61 -13.37
CA SER A 30 5.67 1.10 -14.58
C SER A 30 6.54 1.23 -15.83
N LEU A 31 7.81 0.84 -15.70
CA LEU A 31 8.85 0.99 -16.73
C LEU A 31 8.54 0.21 -18.01
N GLU A 32 7.59 -0.73 -17.98
CA GLU A 32 7.15 -1.41 -19.20
C GLU A 32 6.65 -0.41 -20.25
N ASN A 33 6.05 0.72 -19.83
CA ASN A 33 5.54 1.73 -20.74
C ASN A 33 6.69 2.50 -21.40
N ASP A 34 7.70 2.88 -20.61
CA ASP A 34 8.89 3.59 -21.09
C ASP A 34 9.72 2.70 -22.03
N LEU A 35 9.98 1.46 -21.63
CA LEU A 35 10.75 0.50 -22.43
C LEU A 35 10.02 0.13 -23.73
N LEU A 36 8.69 0.02 -23.69
CA LEU A 36 7.87 -0.19 -24.89
C LEU A 36 7.94 1.02 -25.85
N ALA A 37 7.86 2.23 -25.31
CA ALA A 37 8.01 3.46 -26.10
C ALA A 37 9.40 3.58 -26.73
N LEU A 38 10.44 3.17 -25.99
CA LEU A 38 11.82 3.11 -26.46
C LEU A 38 12.09 1.92 -27.38
N LYS A 39 11.21 0.93 -27.46
CA LYS A 39 11.43 -0.36 -28.16
C LYS A 39 12.71 -1.07 -27.71
N ILE A 40 12.99 -1.02 -26.42
CA ILE A 40 14.15 -1.67 -25.79
C ILE A 40 13.65 -2.75 -24.84
N SER A 41 14.35 -3.88 -24.80
CA SER A 41 14.14 -4.94 -23.82
C SER A 41 15.35 -4.99 -22.89
N HIS A 42 15.09 -5.04 -21.58
CA HIS A 42 16.13 -5.08 -20.56
C HIS A 42 15.69 -5.98 -19.39
N ASP A 43 16.55 -6.89 -18.96
CA ASP A 43 16.19 -7.94 -18.01
C ASP A 43 16.24 -7.47 -16.54
N LEU A 44 17.17 -6.55 -16.24
CA LEU A 44 17.44 -6.12 -14.86
C LEU A 44 16.63 -4.87 -14.53
N VAL A 45 15.38 -5.06 -14.12
CA VAL A 45 14.44 -3.97 -13.80
C VAL A 45 13.88 -4.12 -12.39
N ILE A 46 13.93 -3.02 -11.63
CA ILE A 46 13.21 -2.85 -10.38
C ILE A 46 12.11 -1.83 -10.60
N ASP A 47 10.88 -2.34 -10.71
CA ASP A 47 9.70 -1.52 -10.91
C ASP A 47 8.99 -1.24 -9.58
N THR A 48 8.94 0.03 -9.18
CA THR A 48 8.29 0.45 -7.93
C THR A 48 6.78 0.18 -7.89
N ALA A 49 6.10 0.13 -9.04
CA ALA A 49 4.68 -0.21 -9.13
C ALA A 49 4.40 -1.68 -8.78
N ILE A 50 5.41 -2.55 -8.95
CA ILE A 50 5.37 -3.97 -8.58
C ILE A 50 5.94 -4.16 -7.16
N LEU A 51 7.03 -3.45 -6.86
CA LEU A 51 7.72 -3.47 -5.57
C LEU A 51 6.78 -3.10 -4.41
N TYR A 52 5.87 -2.15 -4.64
CA TYR A 52 4.80 -1.78 -3.73
C TYR A 52 3.47 -2.39 -4.20
N LYS A 53 3.16 -3.58 -3.68
CA LYS A 53 1.96 -4.34 -4.06
C LYS A 53 0.68 -3.54 -3.84
N HIS A 54 -0.14 -3.46 -4.89
CA HIS A 54 -1.46 -2.86 -4.79
C HIS A 54 -2.37 -3.70 -3.85
N PRO A 55 -3.17 -3.08 -2.95
CA PRO A 55 -4.02 -3.82 -2.00
C PRO A 55 -5.05 -4.77 -2.63
N ARG A 56 -5.50 -4.46 -3.86
CA ARG A 56 -6.41 -5.32 -4.64
C ARG A 56 -5.70 -6.45 -5.41
N GLY A 57 -4.37 -6.54 -5.32
CA GLY A 57 -3.57 -7.47 -6.10
C GLY A 57 -3.49 -7.12 -7.60
N HIS A 58 -2.87 -8.02 -8.35
CA HIS A 58 -2.75 -7.94 -9.81
C HIS A 58 -4.14 -7.92 -10.48
N PRO A 59 -4.36 -7.15 -11.56
CA PRO A 59 -3.41 -6.36 -12.37
C PRO A 59 -3.24 -4.90 -11.92
N TYR A 60 -3.83 -4.51 -10.80
CA TYR A 60 -3.84 -3.11 -10.38
C TYR A 60 -2.46 -2.65 -9.92
N LYS A 61 -2.08 -1.43 -10.31
CA LYS A 61 -0.85 -0.74 -9.90
C LYS A 61 -1.21 0.53 -9.14
N THR A 62 -0.49 0.84 -8.07
CA THR A 62 -0.66 2.10 -7.34
C THR A 62 0.13 3.18 -8.05
N ALA A 63 -0.50 4.31 -8.38
CA ALA A 63 0.17 5.43 -9.04
C ALA A 63 1.34 5.98 -8.21
N LEU A 64 2.40 6.43 -8.89
CA LEU A 64 3.62 6.97 -8.27
C LEU A 64 3.32 8.07 -7.25
N ARG A 65 2.47 9.05 -7.59
CA ARG A 65 2.05 10.13 -6.67
C ARG A 65 1.44 9.61 -5.37
N VAL A 66 0.67 8.53 -5.43
CA VAL A 66 0.07 7.91 -4.24
C VAL A 66 1.15 7.25 -3.38
N LEU A 67 2.12 6.58 -3.99
CA LEU A 67 3.26 6.01 -3.26
C LEU A 67 4.15 7.09 -2.64
N ALA A 68 4.45 8.15 -3.40
CA ALA A 68 5.26 9.28 -2.94
C ALA A 68 4.61 9.96 -1.73
N ARG A 69 3.32 10.29 -1.81
CA ARG A 69 2.57 10.86 -0.70
C ARG A 69 2.57 9.94 0.51
N ARG A 70 2.34 8.64 0.30
CA ARG A 70 2.20 7.65 1.39
C ARG A 70 3.51 7.33 2.10
N PHE A 71 4.61 7.17 1.38
CA PHE A 71 5.85 6.64 1.92
C PHE A 71 6.96 7.67 2.06
N LEU A 72 6.92 8.74 1.28
CA LEU A 72 7.93 9.81 1.29
C LEU A 72 7.38 11.13 1.85
N CYS A 73 6.08 11.20 2.17
CA CYS A 73 5.39 12.44 2.55
C CYS A 73 5.62 13.57 1.53
N LYS A 74 5.70 13.21 0.24
CA LYS A 74 6.05 14.10 -0.86
C LYS A 74 4.87 14.24 -1.81
N GLU A 75 4.52 15.48 -2.16
CA GLU A 75 3.60 15.78 -3.25
C GLU A 75 4.40 15.95 -4.54
N ILE A 76 3.99 15.23 -5.58
CA ILE A 76 4.59 15.27 -6.92
C ILE A 76 3.46 15.38 -7.95
N GLN A 77 3.75 15.81 -9.17
CA GLN A 77 2.75 15.88 -10.25
C GLN A 77 1.48 16.67 -9.88
N ASP A 78 1.62 17.69 -9.02
CA ASP A 78 0.50 18.50 -8.51
C ASP A 78 0.25 19.78 -9.35
N SER A 79 1.13 20.03 -10.31
CA SER A 79 1.00 21.16 -11.24
C SER A 79 0.10 20.81 -12.43
N GLY A 80 -0.72 21.76 -12.88
CA GLY A 80 -1.52 21.61 -14.11
C GLY A 80 -0.69 21.61 -15.40
N ASN A 81 0.63 21.78 -15.31
CA ASN A 81 1.53 21.93 -16.46
C ASN A 81 2.09 20.60 -16.98
N GLY A 82 1.56 19.48 -16.53
CA GLY A 82 2.05 18.14 -16.87
C GLY A 82 3.06 17.60 -15.84
N HIS A 83 3.64 16.44 -16.16
CA HIS A 83 4.57 15.73 -15.27
C HIS A 83 6.02 16.05 -15.65
N ASP A 84 6.89 16.06 -14.65
CA ASP A 84 8.34 16.18 -14.83
C ASP A 84 8.98 14.78 -14.72
N SER A 85 9.58 14.32 -15.82
CA SER A 85 10.24 13.00 -15.86
C SER A 85 11.42 12.88 -14.91
N VAL A 86 12.11 13.98 -14.60
CA VAL A 86 13.23 13.99 -13.65
C VAL A 86 12.71 13.84 -12.21
N GLU A 87 11.60 14.52 -11.88
CA GLU A 87 10.92 14.35 -10.60
C GLU A 87 10.44 12.90 -10.40
N ASP A 88 9.82 12.33 -11.43
CA ASP A 88 9.29 10.98 -11.40
C ASP A 88 10.41 9.93 -11.24
N ALA A 89 11.50 10.05 -12.01
CA ALA A 89 12.64 9.15 -11.93
C ALA A 89 13.32 9.21 -10.55
N ARG A 90 13.51 10.42 -9.99
CA ARG A 90 14.07 10.58 -8.63
C ARG A 90 13.15 9.99 -7.57
N THR A 91 11.84 10.22 -7.69
CA THR A 91 10.87 9.73 -6.70
C THR A 91 10.77 8.21 -6.73
N ALA A 92 10.82 7.58 -7.91
CA ALA A 92 10.91 6.12 -8.02
C ALA A 92 12.19 5.57 -7.38
N MET A 93 13.34 6.23 -7.58
CA MET A 93 14.60 5.87 -6.94
C MET A 93 14.51 5.98 -5.40
N GLU A 94 13.96 7.09 -4.88
CA GLU A 94 13.75 7.32 -3.44
C GLU A 94 12.89 6.20 -2.82
N LEU A 95 11.81 5.80 -3.48
CA LEU A 95 10.94 4.70 -3.05
C LEU A 95 11.68 3.35 -3.02
N ALA A 96 12.43 3.03 -4.07
CA ALA A 96 13.20 1.79 -4.12
C ALA A 96 14.22 1.72 -2.97
N LEU A 97 15.01 2.78 -2.79
CA LEU A 97 15.98 2.89 -1.70
C LEU A 97 15.32 2.83 -0.32
N LEU A 98 14.16 3.46 -0.14
CA LEU A 98 13.41 3.40 1.12
C LEU A 98 13.03 1.96 1.45
N LYS A 99 12.52 1.20 0.48
CA LYS A 99 12.18 -0.20 0.71
C LYS A 99 13.42 -1.04 1.01
N PHE A 100 14.52 -0.84 0.31
CA PHE A 100 15.77 -1.59 0.57
C PHE A 100 16.29 -1.35 1.98
N ARG A 101 16.20 -0.12 2.48
CA ARG A 101 16.60 0.24 3.85
C ARG A 101 15.73 -0.41 4.93
N ASN A 102 14.43 -0.55 4.67
CA ASN A 102 13.47 -1.08 5.65
C ASN A 102 13.18 -2.58 5.47
N GLY A 103 13.71 -3.20 4.43
CA GLY A 103 13.54 -4.62 4.14
C GLY A 103 12.35 -4.94 3.22
N PRO A 104 12.24 -6.21 2.79
CA PRO A 104 11.30 -6.65 1.76
C PRO A 104 9.82 -6.48 2.15
N ASP A 105 9.51 -6.55 3.44
CA ASP A 105 8.14 -6.43 3.97
C ASP A 105 7.66 -4.98 4.08
N PHE A 106 8.55 -4.00 3.92
CA PHE A 106 8.17 -2.60 3.99
C PHE A 106 7.17 -2.23 2.89
N GLY A 107 6.07 -1.59 3.28
CA GLY A 107 4.99 -1.20 2.37
C GLY A 107 4.15 -2.35 1.81
N SER A 108 4.47 -3.61 2.15
CA SER A 108 3.58 -4.73 1.88
C SER A 108 2.28 -4.56 2.66
N PRO A 109 1.12 -4.98 2.12
CA PRO A 109 -0.07 -5.14 2.92
C PRO A 109 0.29 -6.11 4.04
N GLN A 110 0.44 -5.60 5.26
CA GLN A 110 0.65 -6.45 6.41
C GLN A 110 -0.49 -7.48 6.42
N PRO A 111 -0.21 -8.76 6.68
CA PRO A 111 -1.24 -9.74 6.99
C PRO A 111 -1.91 -9.47 8.35
N PHE A 112 -1.94 -8.22 8.80
CA PHE A 112 -3.20 -7.67 9.30
C PHE A 112 -4.27 -7.74 8.18
N ALA A 113 -4.59 -8.97 7.72
CA ALA A 113 -5.97 -9.43 7.79
C ALA A 113 -6.57 -8.70 8.97
N LYS A 114 -7.62 -7.91 8.75
CA LYS A 114 -8.31 -7.20 9.82
C LYS A 114 -8.73 -8.23 10.87
N LYS A 115 -7.81 -8.62 11.74
CA LYS A 115 -8.02 -9.54 12.83
C LYS A 115 -8.90 -8.71 13.72
N LYS A 116 -10.12 -9.19 13.92
CA LYS A 116 -11.05 -8.49 14.79
C LYS A 116 -10.36 -8.33 16.14
N LEU A 117 -10.50 -7.17 16.77
CA LEU A 117 -9.88 -6.91 18.07
C LEU A 117 -10.15 -8.05 19.07
N LEU A 118 -11.37 -8.58 19.06
CA LEU A 118 -11.79 -9.69 19.90
C LEU A 118 -11.07 -11.01 19.58
N THR A 119 -10.69 -11.24 18.32
CA THR A 119 -9.85 -12.39 17.94
C THR A 119 -8.46 -12.24 18.53
N LEU A 120 -7.86 -11.04 18.43
CA LEU A 120 -6.55 -10.77 19.00
C LEU A 120 -6.54 -10.91 20.52
N LEU A 121 -7.56 -10.39 21.20
CA LEU A 121 -7.69 -10.52 22.66
C LEU A 121 -7.78 -12.00 23.07
N SER A 122 -8.61 -12.77 22.38
CA SER A 122 -8.77 -14.22 22.62
C SER A 122 -7.47 -15.00 22.41
N GLU A 123 -6.73 -14.73 21.31
CA GLU A 123 -5.41 -15.33 21.05
C GLU A 123 -4.38 -15.03 22.15
N HIS A 124 -4.50 -13.89 22.84
CA HIS A 124 -3.64 -13.51 23.97
C HIS A 124 -4.22 -13.89 25.34
N GLY A 125 -5.24 -14.77 25.36
CA GLY A 125 -5.85 -15.27 26.60
C GLY A 125 -6.64 -14.22 27.38
N LYS A 126 -7.09 -13.14 26.73
CA LYS A 126 -7.92 -12.10 27.35
C LYS A 126 -9.40 -12.41 27.12
N THR A 127 -10.13 -12.59 28.21
CA THR A 127 -11.59 -12.59 28.21
C THR A 127 -12.09 -11.17 27.93
N SER A 128 -13.18 -11.05 27.16
CA SER A 128 -13.75 -9.75 26.80
C SER A 128 -15.25 -9.87 26.56
N SER A 129 -15.99 -8.81 26.88
CA SER A 129 -17.43 -8.72 26.63
C SER A 129 -17.70 -7.63 25.60
N PHE A 130 -18.58 -7.92 24.63
CA PHE A 130 -18.91 -7.02 23.52
C PHE A 130 -20.42 -6.81 23.45
N ILE A 131 -20.87 -5.63 23.87
CA ILE A 131 -22.29 -5.25 23.98
C ILE A 131 -22.58 -4.18 22.95
N ASP A 132 -23.38 -4.50 21.94
CA ASP A 132 -23.74 -3.57 20.86
C ASP A 132 -25.01 -4.06 20.14
N ASP A 133 -25.47 -3.32 19.13
CA ASP A 133 -26.53 -3.76 18.23
C ASP A 133 -26.23 -5.13 17.60
N VAL A 134 -27.30 -5.89 17.33
CA VAL A 134 -27.25 -7.23 16.74
C VAL A 134 -26.37 -7.28 15.48
N SER A 135 -26.44 -6.27 14.62
CA SER A 135 -25.68 -6.23 13.37
C SER A 135 -24.18 -6.05 13.62
N ILE A 136 -23.81 -5.22 14.60
CA ILE A 136 -22.42 -4.94 14.98
C ILE A 136 -21.83 -6.15 15.71
N VAL A 137 -22.57 -6.74 16.65
CA VAL A 137 -22.15 -7.95 17.36
C VAL A 137 -21.90 -9.09 16.39
N LYS A 138 -22.81 -9.37 15.45
CA LYS A 138 -22.59 -10.42 14.43
C LYS A 138 -21.36 -10.16 13.58
N ARG A 139 -21.10 -8.90 13.24
CA ARG A 139 -19.94 -8.52 12.42
C ARG A 139 -18.63 -8.63 13.17
N HIS A 140 -18.59 -8.23 14.44
CA HIS A 140 -17.34 -8.00 15.17
C HIS A 140 -17.01 -9.04 16.24
N ALA A 141 -18.00 -9.74 16.81
CA ALA A 141 -17.77 -10.83 17.75
C ALA A 141 -16.93 -11.95 17.11
N SER A 142 -16.04 -12.54 17.91
CA SER A 142 -15.17 -13.65 17.52
C SER A 142 -14.44 -14.24 18.72
N GLY A 143 -14.03 -15.52 18.62
CA GLY A 143 -13.23 -16.17 19.66
C GLY A 143 -14.05 -16.39 20.93
N THR A 144 -13.42 -16.17 22.07
CA THR A 144 -13.98 -16.40 23.41
C THR A 144 -14.73 -15.19 24.00
N CYS A 145 -15.09 -14.19 23.18
CA CYS A 145 -15.78 -13.00 23.69
C CYS A 145 -17.25 -13.27 24.06
N HIS A 146 -17.74 -12.67 25.15
CA HIS A 146 -19.16 -12.66 25.48
C HIS A 146 -19.90 -11.66 24.57
N ALA A 147 -20.56 -12.19 23.55
CA ALA A 147 -21.30 -11.41 22.56
C ALA A 147 -22.73 -11.13 23.04
N LEU A 148 -23.03 -9.86 23.33
CA LEU A 148 -24.26 -9.45 24.01
C LEU A 148 -25.04 -8.45 23.15
N PRO A 149 -25.83 -8.94 22.17
CA PRO A 149 -26.62 -8.06 21.32
C PRO A 149 -27.69 -7.32 22.12
N VAL A 150 -27.88 -6.03 21.85
CA VAL A 150 -28.90 -5.17 22.48
C VAL A 150 -29.65 -4.37 21.43
N SER A 151 -30.82 -3.87 21.80
CA SER A 151 -31.69 -3.08 20.92
C SER A 151 -32.11 -1.74 21.55
N SER A 152 -31.59 -1.41 22.74
CA SER A 152 -31.79 -0.13 23.43
C SER A 152 -30.64 0.15 24.40
N ASP A 153 -30.49 1.41 24.79
CA ASP A 153 -29.45 1.86 25.72
C ASP A 153 -29.67 1.32 27.14
N GLU A 154 -30.93 1.17 27.58
CA GLU A 154 -31.26 0.58 28.88
C GLU A 154 -30.84 -0.90 28.92
N ALA A 155 -31.05 -1.63 27.82
CA ALA A 155 -30.60 -3.01 27.70
C ALA A 155 -29.07 -3.10 27.67
N ALA A 156 -28.39 -2.17 27.00
CA ALA A 156 -26.93 -2.06 26.98
C ALA A 156 -26.39 -1.85 28.40
N LEU A 157 -26.94 -0.89 29.14
CA LEU A 157 -26.55 -0.57 30.50
C LEU A 157 -26.77 -1.75 31.45
N SER A 158 -27.95 -2.37 31.42
CA SER A 158 -28.27 -3.51 32.27
C SER A 158 -27.32 -4.69 32.06
N LYS A 159 -26.97 -4.98 30.80
CA LYS A 159 -26.02 -6.06 30.47
C LYS A 159 -24.59 -5.71 30.84
N ALA A 160 -24.17 -4.46 30.65
CA ALA A 160 -22.84 -4.01 31.05
C ALA A 160 -22.61 -4.15 32.55
N VAL A 161 -23.58 -3.72 33.37
CA VAL A 161 -23.51 -3.86 34.83
C VAL A 161 -23.41 -5.32 35.26
N LYS A 162 -24.19 -6.22 34.64
CA LYS A 162 -24.15 -7.66 34.93
C LYS A 162 -22.82 -8.31 34.53
N GLU A 163 -22.20 -7.86 33.44
CA GLU A 163 -20.90 -8.39 33.02
C GLU A 163 -19.78 -7.95 33.95
N VAL A 164 -19.75 -6.68 34.37
CA VAL A 164 -18.74 -6.19 35.32
C VAL A 164 -18.84 -6.91 36.67
N ALA A 165 -20.04 -7.25 37.11
CA ALA A 165 -20.25 -7.97 38.37
C ALA A 165 -19.66 -9.40 38.36
N LYS A 166 -19.44 -10.01 37.19
CA LYS A 166 -18.86 -11.37 37.08
C LYS A 166 -17.35 -11.43 37.28
N ASP A 167 -16.65 -10.31 37.15
CA ASP A 167 -15.19 -10.24 37.34
C ASP A 167 -14.78 -10.00 38.81
N VAL A 168 -15.75 -9.92 39.73
CA VAL A 168 -15.54 -9.59 41.16
C VAL A 168 -15.70 -10.82 42.09
N GLU A 169 -16.01 -12.01 41.54
CA GLU A 169 -15.99 -13.31 42.24
C GLU A 169 -14.75 -14.13 41.86
#